data_AF-A0A846DGD0-F1
#
_entry.id   AF-A0A846DGD0-F1
#
_cell.length_a   1.000
_cell.length_b   1.000
_cell.length_c   1.000
_cell.angle_alpha   90.00
_cell.angle_beta   90.00
_cell.angle_gamma   90.00
#
_symmetry.space_group_name_H-M   'P 1'
#
loop_
_entity.id
_entity.type
_entity.pdbx_description
1 polymer ?
#
loop_
_entity_poly.entity_id
_entity_poly.type
_entity_poly.pdbx_seq_one_letter_code
_entity_poly.pdbx_strand_id
1 'polypeptide(L)'
;ILNATVEDEQVKIRIQVKNEYDQPVTNLTDENFQVYVNNDKVTFKPKHWKNPTKAEQPSAWIIFLLDMSGSMAKPDKPGSSQSKLEGATAAMREFIKNTADRSSHTQVAIVPFGEPHPKNCPKGGYPVNQATLNKFFPVGDSELQNYLGELASKKPCAATNVYKPLTEAVNFLSEQRGDPRFYPKKEKFWQPQPQQPRLSIILLSDGYHSTSATKEAEEQEFETLKRLIKVNDNIIVHTLGYGLKPRELAEKYKNNGFSKQEATREDVFYTEGGKKKLPPNKVPEEEFVDRDRIDEISRITGGICKISGDAQALGKSLKVFLDALLGEYEITYNDPNPIRAERHQVQVKVDSRHVSTERSEPKPYRITSFGWSLPLPIRLTMFLGTFVVMGVGGAVPFYLWGQYLKREELED
;
A
#
# COMPACT_ATOMS: atom_id res chain seq x y z
N ILE A 1 -4.03 14.88 -3.90
CA ILE A 1 -2.66 15.06 -3.35
C ILE A 1 -2.50 14.13 -2.16
N LEU A 2 -1.44 13.34 -2.10
CA LEU A 2 -1.23 12.37 -1.01
C LEU A 2 -0.57 13.03 0.20
N ASN A 3 0.51 13.78 -0.03
CA ASN A 3 1.23 14.50 1.02
C ASN A 3 1.79 15.82 0.50
N ALA A 4 1.99 16.77 1.41
CA ALA A 4 2.67 18.04 1.20
C ALA A 4 3.63 18.27 2.38
N THR A 5 4.93 18.24 2.11
CA THR A 5 5.99 18.42 3.11
C THR A 5 6.80 19.67 2.80
N VAL A 6 7.37 20.29 3.83
CA VAL A 6 8.23 21.47 3.68
C VAL A 6 9.64 21.09 4.11
N GLU A 7 10.60 21.24 3.21
CA GLU A 7 12.03 21.02 3.44
C GLU A 7 12.77 22.26 2.93
N ASP A 8 13.59 22.90 3.76
CA ASP A 8 14.39 24.08 3.39
C ASP A 8 13.60 25.19 2.67
N GLU A 9 12.41 25.52 3.20
CA GLU A 9 11.47 26.51 2.62
C GLU A 9 10.88 26.14 1.25
N GLN A 10 11.20 24.96 0.73
CA GLN A 10 10.57 24.38 -0.45
C GLN A 10 9.44 23.45 -0.05
N VAL A 11 8.32 23.57 -0.76
CA VAL A 11 7.17 22.69 -0.62
C VAL A 11 7.34 21.55 -1.61
N LYS A 12 7.39 20.32 -1.10
CA LYS A 12 7.40 19.08 -1.88
C LYS A 12 6.01 18.44 -1.77
N ILE A 13 5.34 18.28 -2.90
CA ILE A 13 4.03 17.63 -2.97
C ILE A 13 4.14 16.31 -3.72
N ARG A 14 3.40 15.30 -3.24
CA ARG A 14 3.26 14.00 -3.88
C ARG A 14 1.85 13.80 -4.41
N ILE A 15 1.76 13.45 -5.68
CA ILE A 15 0.51 13.43 -6.43
C ILE A 15 0.35 12.04 -7.04
N GLN A 16 -0.75 11.38 -6.71
CA GLN A 16 -1.22 10.25 -7.47
C GLN A 16 -2.37 10.71 -8.35
N VAL A 17 -2.28 10.37 -9.63
CA VAL A 17 -3.30 10.69 -10.63
C VAL A 17 -4.05 9.42 -10.98
N LYS A 18 -5.39 9.48 -10.92
CA LYS A 18 -6.27 8.38 -11.28
C LYS A 18 -7.13 8.77 -12.49
N ASN A 19 -7.49 7.80 -13.31
CA ASN A 19 -8.48 7.97 -14.38
C ASN A 19 -9.92 7.80 -13.86
N GLU A 20 -10.89 7.89 -14.76
CA GLU A 20 -12.33 7.69 -14.47
C GLU A 20 -12.69 6.29 -13.91
N TYR A 21 -11.77 5.32 -14.01
CA TYR A 21 -11.92 3.96 -13.49
C TYR A 21 -11.06 3.72 -12.23
N ASP A 22 -10.66 4.79 -11.54
CA ASP A 22 -9.80 4.76 -10.35
C ASP A 22 -8.41 4.11 -10.55
N GLN A 23 -7.96 3.95 -11.80
CA GLN A 23 -6.66 3.36 -12.12
C GLN A 23 -5.57 4.43 -12.20
N PRO A 24 -4.33 4.10 -11.75
CA PRO A 24 -3.22 5.04 -11.76
C PRO A 24 -2.81 5.44 -13.20
N VAL A 25 -2.52 6.71 -13.41
CA VAL A 25 -2.03 7.28 -14.67
C VAL A 25 -0.58 7.74 -14.49
N THR A 26 0.38 7.01 -15.05
CA THR A 26 1.82 7.17 -14.78
C THR A 26 2.63 7.75 -15.95
N ASN A 27 1.98 8.13 -17.05
CA ASN A 27 2.60 8.58 -18.29
C ASN A 27 2.40 10.09 -18.61
N LEU A 28 2.17 10.92 -17.59
CA LEU A 28 2.01 12.37 -17.75
C LEU A 28 3.37 13.07 -17.75
N THR A 29 3.40 14.28 -18.32
CA THR A 29 4.54 15.20 -18.30
C THR A 29 4.27 16.37 -17.36
N ASP A 30 5.30 17.16 -17.07
CA ASP A 30 5.22 18.37 -16.23
C ASP A 30 4.20 19.39 -16.76
N GLU A 31 4.06 19.52 -18.08
CA GLU A 31 3.10 20.41 -18.74
C GLU A 31 1.64 20.09 -18.39
N ASN A 32 1.35 18.84 -18.00
CA ASN A 32 -0.01 18.45 -17.60
C ASN A 32 -0.39 18.98 -16.22
N PHE A 33 0.54 19.50 -15.41
CA PHE A 33 0.28 19.86 -14.01
C PHE A 33 0.20 21.36 -13.79
N GLN A 34 -0.84 21.80 -13.07
CA GLN A 34 -0.99 23.17 -12.58
C GLN A 34 -1.16 23.16 -11.07
N VAL A 35 -0.28 23.88 -10.35
CA VAL A 35 -0.28 23.95 -8.89
C VAL A 35 -0.86 25.27 -8.43
N TYR A 36 -1.70 25.24 -7.40
CA TYR A 36 -2.30 26.40 -6.78
C TYR A 36 -2.06 26.38 -5.27
N VAL A 37 -1.65 27.50 -4.68
CA VAL A 37 -1.51 27.68 -3.23
C VAL A 37 -2.44 28.82 -2.82
N ASN A 38 -3.37 28.55 -1.91
CA ASN A 38 -4.37 29.54 -1.46
C ASN A 38 -5.10 30.25 -2.64
N ASN A 39 -5.37 29.49 -3.71
CA ASN A 39 -5.92 29.94 -5.01
C ASN A 39 -4.95 30.66 -5.96
N ASP A 40 -3.75 31.00 -5.53
CA ASP A 40 -2.73 31.61 -6.38
C ASP A 40 -1.98 30.55 -7.19
N LYS A 41 -1.85 30.77 -8.50
CA LYS A 41 -1.14 29.84 -9.38
C LYS A 41 0.36 29.91 -9.11
N VAL A 42 0.97 28.76 -8.85
CA VAL A 42 2.41 28.61 -8.64
C VAL A 42 3.07 28.10 -9.91
N THR A 43 4.22 28.68 -10.23
CA THR A 43 5.07 28.20 -11.32
C THR A 43 6.22 27.38 -10.77
N PHE A 44 6.44 26.19 -11.32
CA PHE A 44 7.60 25.35 -11.04
C PHE A 44 8.36 25.09 -12.35
N LYS A 45 9.65 24.77 -12.25
CA LYS A 45 10.48 24.43 -13.42
C LYS A 45 10.42 22.92 -13.67
N PRO A 46 10.61 22.44 -14.91
CA PRO A 46 10.60 21.01 -15.24
C PRO A 46 11.56 20.17 -14.37
N LYS A 47 12.71 20.73 -13.99
CA LYS A 47 13.69 20.09 -13.08
C LYS A 47 13.17 19.80 -11.66
N HIS A 48 12.11 20.48 -11.24
CA HIS A 48 11.45 20.30 -9.95
C HIS A 48 10.22 19.40 -10.04
N TRP A 49 10.01 18.77 -11.20
CA TRP A 49 9.00 17.74 -11.41
C TRP A 49 9.71 16.39 -11.61
N LYS A 50 9.19 15.34 -10.99
CA LYS A 50 9.63 13.97 -11.20
C LYS A 50 8.43 13.10 -11.54
N ASN A 51 8.60 12.28 -12.57
CA ASN A 51 7.66 11.22 -12.90
C ASN A 51 7.73 10.07 -11.86
N PRO A 52 6.79 9.12 -11.89
CA PRO A 52 6.73 8.06 -10.88
C PRO A 52 7.93 7.13 -10.82
N THR A 53 8.72 7.03 -11.90
CA THR A 53 9.93 6.19 -11.92
C THR A 53 11.16 6.91 -11.38
N LYS A 54 11.19 8.25 -11.37
CA LYS A 54 12.29 9.07 -10.83
C LYS A 54 12.00 9.63 -9.44
N ALA A 55 10.72 9.75 -9.08
CA ALA A 55 10.32 10.22 -7.76
C ALA A 55 10.75 9.19 -6.70
N GLU A 56 11.26 9.69 -5.57
CA GLU A 56 11.63 8.85 -4.45
C GLU A 56 10.35 8.28 -3.82
N GLN A 57 10.12 6.99 -3.93
CA GLN A 57 8.86 6.40 -3.47
C GLN A 57 8.88 6.17 -1.95
N PRO A 58 7.73 6.29 -1.25
CA PRO A 58 7.67 5.93 0.15
C PRO A 58 7.98 4.44 0.32
N SER A 59 8.49 4.05 1.49
CA SER A 59 8.55 2.63 1.84
C SER A 59 7.13 2.04 1.83
N ALA A 60 7.02 0.77 1.45
CA ALA A 60 5.76 0.06 1.45
C ALA A 60 5.90 -1.28 2.18
N TRP A 61 4.85 -1.69 2.89
CA TRP A 61 4.70 -3.03 3.46
C TRP A 61 3.53 -3.71 2.76
N ILE A 62 3.85 -4.76 2.01
CA ILE A 62 2.91 -5.45 1.13
C ILE A 62 2.73 -6.88 1.63
N ILE A 63 1.49 -7.28 1.93
CA ILE A 63 1.13 -8.66 2.26
C ILE A 63 0.44 -9.27 1.05
N PHE A 64 1.02 -10.30 0.44
CA PHE A 64 0.33 -11.15 -0.50
C PHE A 64 -0.40 -12.27 0.24
N LEU A 65 -1.72 -12.28 0.17
CA LEU A 65 -2.53 -13.43 0.58
C LEU A 65 -2.70 -14.34 -0.64
N LEU A 66 -2.10 -15.52 -0.61
CA LEU A 66 -2.08 -16.46 -1.73
C LEU A 66 -2.95 -17.68 -1.42
N ASP A 67 -4.02 -17.87 -2.20
CA ASP A 67 -4.87 -19.04 -2.05
C ASP A 67 -4.09 -20.33 -2.35
N MET A 68 -4.23 -21.34 -1.49
CA MET A 68 -3.66 -22.68 -1.62
C MET A 68 -4.74 -23.76 -1.78
N SER A 69 -5.91 -23.34 -2.25
CA SER A 69 -7.04 -24.20 -2.56
C SER A 69 -6.71 -25.24 -3.63
N GLY A 70 -7.41 -26.38 -3.63
CA GLY A 70 -7.19 -27.43 -4.64
C GLY A 70 -7.32 -26.94 -6.10
N SER A 71 -8.14 -25.92 -6.37
CA SER A 71 -8.33 -25.33 -7.70
C SER A 71 -7.06 -24.64 -8.23
N MET A 72 -6.19 -24.15 -7.35
CA MET A 72 -4.90 -23.55 -7.72
C MET A 72 -3.91 -24.56 -8.33
N ALA A 73 -4.16 -25.87 -8.15
CA ALA A 73 -3.36 -26.93 -8.78
C ALA A 73 -3.71 -27.16 -10.25
N LYS A 74 -4.81 -26.57 -10.75
CA LYS A 74 -5.26 -26.74 -12.13
C LYS A 74 -4.39 -25.94 -13.11
N PRO A 75 -4.37 -26.32 -14.40
CA PRO A 75 -3.74 -25.54 -15.45
C PRO A 75 -4.19 -24.09 -15.45
N ASP A 76 -3.24 -23.17 -15.66
CA ASP A 76 -3.49 -21.74 -15.73
C ASP A 76 -4.32 -21.32 -16.94
N LYS A 77 -4.23 -22.07 -18.04
CA LYS A 77 -5.04 -21.95 -19.26
C LYS A 77 -5.25 -23.31 -19.91
N PRO A 78 -6.27 -23.47 -20.77
CA PRO A 78 -6.49 -24.72 -21.49
C PRO A 78 -5.25 -25.18 -22.26
N GLY A 79 -4.84 -26.44 -22.05
CA GLY A 79 -3.68 -27.04 -22.72
C GLY A 79 -2.31 -26.67 -22.13
N SER A 80 -2.27 -25.89 -21.05
CA SER A 80 -1.02 -25.58 -20.34
C SER A 80 -0.64 -26.68 -19.36
N SER A 81 0.66 -26.94 -19.21
CA SER A 81 1.22 -27.77 -18.13
C SER A 81 1.46 -26.98 -16.85
N GLN A 82 1.47 -25.65 -16.93
CA GLN A 82 1.71 -24.77 -15.79
C GLN A 82 0.43 -24.64 -14.96
N SER A 83 0.53 -24.89 -13.66
CA SER A 83 -0.57 -24.68 -12.71
C SER A 83 -0.83 -23.19 -12.46
N LYS A 84 -2.03 -22.84 -11.97
CA LYS A 84 -2.31 -21.48 -11.50
C LYS A 84 -1.36 -21.05 -10.38
N LEU A 85 -0.99 -21.94 -9.45
CA LEU A 85 -0.03 -21.60 -8.40
C LEU A 85 1.36 -21.24 -8.98
N GLU A 86 1.86 -22.02 -9.94
CA GLU A 86 3.13 -21.70 -10.63
C GLU A 86 3.03 -20.38 -11.40
N GLY A 87 1.91 -20.12 -12.07
CA GLY A 87 1.65 -18.86 -12.75
C GLY A 87 1.59 -17.65 -11.81
N ALA A 88 0.89 -17.79 -10.69
CA ALA A 88 0.77 -16.76 -9.66
C ALA A 88 2.13 -16.44 -9.03
N THR A 89 2.89 -17.46 -8.64
CA THR A 89 4.23 -17.28 -8.05
C THR A 89 5.21 -16.67 -9.05
N ALA A 90 5.16 -17.05 -10.34
CA ALA A 90 5.96 -16.43 -11.39
C ALA A 90 5.65 -14.93 -11.57
N ALA A 91 4.36 -14.57 -11.62
CA ALA A 91 3.95 -13.17 -11.71
C ALA A 91 4.32 -12.36 -10.44
N MET A 92 4.26 -12.96 -9.26
CA MET A 92 4.76 -12.35 -8.02
C MET A 92 6.27 -12.08 -8.09
N ARG A 93 7.07 -13.00 -8.65
CA ARG A 93 8.51 -12.76 -8.86
C ARG A 93 8.75 -11.54 -9.74
N GLU A 94 8.00 -11.41 -10.83
CA GLU A 94 8.09 -10.25 -11.72
C GLU A 94 7.68 -8.96 -11.00
N PHE A 95 6.60 -8.99 -10.22
CA PHE A 95 6.17 -7.87 -9.39
C PHE A 95 7.26 -7.45 -8.40
N ILE A 96 7.86 -8.40 -7.67
CA ILE A 96 8.91 -8.12 -6.68
C ILE A 96 10.13 -7.52 -7.36
N LYS A 97 10.54 -8.04 -8.52
CA LYS A 97 11.64 -7.49 -9.31
C LYS A 97 11.36 -6.04 -9.72
N ASN A 98 10.19 -5.78 -10.31
CA ASN A 98 9.79 -4.44 -10.73
C ASN A 98 9.64 -3.48 -9.53
N THR A 99 9.32 -4.01 -8.35
CA THR A 99 9.26 -3.23 -7.11
C THR A 99 10.65 -2.86 -6.61
N ALA A 100 11.59 -3.80 -6.62
CA ALA A 100 12.99 -3.56 -6.23
C ALA A 100 13.66 -2.48 -7.09
N ASP A 101 13.34 -2.45 -8.39
CA ASP A 101 13.82 -1.41 -9.32
C ASP A 101 13.30 0.01 -8.98
N ARG A 102 12.18 0.12 -8.23
CA ARG A 102 11.52 1.39 -7.91
C ARG A 102 11.68 1.83 -6.46
N SER A 103 11.79 0.89 -5.53
CA SER A 103 11.88 1.16 -4.09
C SER A 103 12.65 0.05 -3.40
N SER A 104 13.89 0.34 -2.97
CA SER A 104 14.73 -0.59 -2.20
C SER A 104 14.25 -0.79 -0.75
N HIS A 105 13.35 0.06 -0.26
CA HIS A 105 12.86 0.04 1.13
C HIS A 105 11.52 -0.69 1.28
N THR A 106 10.97 -1.24 0.19
CA THR A 106 9.72 -2.00 0.23
C THR A 106 9.94 -3.37 0.86
N GLN A 107 8.98 -3.79 1.67
CA GLN A 107 8.95 -5.07 2.38
C GLN A 107 7.76 -5.88 1.89
N VAL A 108 7.97 -7.17 1.63
CA VAL A 108 6.94 -8.08 1.13
C VAL A 108 6.84 -9.32 2.03
N ALA A 109 5.64 -9.66 2.45
CA ALA A 109 5.31 -10.95 3.06
C ALA A 109 4.40 -11.74 2.11
N ILE A 110 4.70 -13.02 1.89
CA ILE A 110 3.86 -13.92 1.11
C ILE A 110 3.25 -14.95 2.03
N VAL A 111 1.93 -14.89 2.17
CA VAL A 111 1.17 -15.57 3.19
C VAL A 111 0.19 -16.53 2.49
N PRO A 112 0.57 -17.80 2.32
CA PRO A 112 -0.36 -18.81 1.83
C PRO A 112 -1.54 -18.96 2.80
N PHE A 113 -2.75 -19.11 2.27
CA PHE A 113 -3.94 -19.35 3.08
C PHE A 113 -4.80 -20.48 2.52
N GLY A 114 -5.59 -21.10 3.40
CA GLY A 114 -6.58 -22.11 3.05
C GLY A 114 -6.91 -23.01 4.23
N GLU A 115 -8.17 -23.39 4.37
CA GLU A 115 -8.61 -24.23 5.49
C GLU A 115 -8.27 -25.71 5.25
N PRO A 116 -7.96 -26.47 6.32
CA PRO A 116 -7.68 -27.90 6.20
C PRO A 116 -8.89 -28.65 5.64
N HIS A 117 -8.64 -29.66 4.83
CA HIS A 117 -9.66 -30.58 4.36
C HIS A 117 -9.25 -32.03 4.72
N PRO A 118 -10.05 -32.79 5.50
CA PRO A 118 -9.64 -34.10 6.01
C PRO A 118 -9.18 -35.10 4.93
N LYS A 119 -9.83 -35.09 3.76
CA LYS A 119 -9.51 -35.97 2.62
C LYS A 119 -8.41 -35.41 1.70
N ASN A 120 -8.53 -34.15 1.28
CA ASN A 120 -7.67 -33.57 0.25
C ASN A 120 -6.39 -32.95 0.82
N CYS A 121 -6.42 -32.47 2.06
CA CYS A 121 -5.32 -31.76 2.73
C CYS A 121 -5.06 -32.34 4.15
N PRO A 122 -4.69 -33.62 4.25
CA PRO A 122 -4.59 -34.33 5.54
C PRO A 122 -3.44 -33.86 6.43
N LYS A 123 -2.47 -33.13 5.86
CA LYS A 123 -1.30 -32.59 6.58
C LYS A 123 -1.57 -31.23 7.26
N GLY A 124 -2.82 -30.78 7.25
CA GLY A 124 -3.21 -29.45 7.74
C GLY A 124 -3.36 -28.43 6.62
N GLY A 125 -4.14 -27.39 6.88
CA GLY A 125 -4.32 -26.25 5.97
C GLY A 125 -3.17 -25.25 6.08
N TYR A 126 -3.41 -24.05 5.58
CA TYR A 126 -2.46 -22.93 5.61
C TYR A 126 -3.05 -21.83 6.52
N PRO A 127 -2.83 -21.91 7.85
CA PRO A 127 -3.37 -20.94 8.78
C PRO A 127 -2.64 -19.61 8.65
N VAL A 128 -3.41 -18.52 8.64
CA VAL A 128 -2.87 -17.16 8.70
C VAL A 128 -2.84 -16.71 10.14
N ASN A 129 -1.65 -16.38 10.64
CA ASN A 129 -1.41 -15.93 12.01
C ASN A 129 -0.24 -14.94 12.06
N GLN A 130 0.10 -14.46 13.26
CA GLN A 130 1.19 -13.50 13.45
C GLN A 130 2.54 -14.00 12.95
N ALA A 131 2.86 -15.29 13.09
CA ALA A 131 4.14 -15.82 12.62
C ALA A 131 4.26 -15.79 11.10
N THR A 132 3.18 -16.12 10.38
CA THR A 132 3.16 -16.06 8.91
C THR A 132 3.10 -14.62 8.41
N LEU A 133 2.30 -13.76 9.05
CA LEU A 133 2.14 -12.35 8.66
C LEU A 133 3.39 -11.50 8.94
N ASN A 134 4.20 -11.88 9.93
CA ASN A 134 5.41 -11.15 10.30
C ASN A 134 6.65 -11.50 9.46
N LYS A 135 6.54 -12.47 8.55
CA LYS A 135 7.66 -12.95 7.72
C LYS A 135 7.87 -12.05 6.49
N PHE A 136 8.30 -10.81 6.75
CA PHE A 136 8.63 -9.84 5.71
C PHE A 136 10.06 -9.98 5.21
N PHE A 137 10.21 -9.75 3.91
CA PHE A 137 11.48 -9.73 3.22
C PHE A 137 11.65 -8.41 2.46
N PRO A 138 12.85 -7.81 2.45
CA PRO A 138 13.16 -6.72 1.54
C PRO A 138 12.97 -7.14 0.08
N VAL A 139 12.48 -6.24 -0.76
CA VAL A 139 12.44 -6.48 -2.20
C VAL A 139 13.87 -6.54 -2.75
N GLY A 140 14.27 -7.71 -3.23
CA GLY A 140 15.67 -8.00 -3.63
C GLY A 140 16.34 -9.10 -2.80
N ASP A 141 15.71 -9.53 -1.70
CA ASP A 141 16.21 -10.66 -0.91
C ASP A 141 16.12 -11.98 -1.68
N SER A 142 17.24 -12.73 -1.69
CA SER A 142 17.31 -14.07 -2.28
C SER A 142 16.43 -15.09 -1.55
N GLU A 143 16.21 -14.93 -0.23
CA GLU A 143 15.36 -15.82 0.55
C GLU A 143 13.90 -15.74 0.10
N LEU A 144 13.43 -14.54 -0.30
CA LEU A 144 12.10 -14.34 -0.85
C LEU A 144 11.92 -15.10 -2.18
N GLN A 145 12.94 -15.11 -3.03
CA GLN A 145 12.92 -15.86 -4.29
C GLN A 145 12.91 -17.38 -4.06
N ASN A 146 13.70 -17.85 -3.09
CA ASN A 146 13.73 -19.26 -2.68
C ASN A 146 12.37 -19.68 -2.10
N TYR A 147 11.76 -18.84 -1.27
CA TYR A 147 10.45 -19.11 -0.68
C TYR A 147 9.34 -19.17 -1.75
N LEU A 148 9.37 -18.31 -2.76
CA LEU A 148 8.49 -18.43 -3.94
C LEU A 148 8.74 -19.72 -4.73
N GLY A 149 10.00 -20.18 -4.81
CA GLY A 149 10.37 -21.48 -5.38
C GLY A 149 9.75 -22.65 -4.60
N GLU A 150 9.88 -22.62 -3.28
CA GLU A 150 9.27 -23.62 -2.40
C GLU A 150 7.75 -23.62 -2.57
N LEU A 151 7.10 -22.45 -2.53
CA LEU A 151 5.66 -22.32 -2.71
C LEU A 151 5.20 -22.91 -4.05
N ALA A 152 5.87 -22.56 -5.16
CA ALA A 152 5.53 -23.09 -6.49
C ALA A 152 5.60 -24.62 -6.58
N SER A 153 6.46 -25.26 -5.78
CA SER A 153 6.60 -26.72 -5.71
C SER A 153 5.56 -27.41 -4.82
N LYS A 154 4.80 -26.66 -4.02
CA LYS A 154 3.76 -27.23 -3.16
C LYS A 154 2.57 -27.66 -4.00
N LYS A 155 1.88 -28.70 -3.55
CA LYS A 155 0.60 -29.12 -4.10
C LYS A 155 -0.54 -28.44 -3.32
N PRO A 156 -1.27 -27.49 -3.93
CA PRO A 156 -2.47 -26.93 -3.32
C PRO A 156 -3.49 -28.02 -2.99
N CYS A 157 -4.13 -27.90 -1.83
CA CYS A 157 -5.09 -28.89 -1.37
C CYS A 157 -6.18 -28.37 -0.45
N ALA A 158 -6.09 -27.11 -0.02
CA ALA A 158 -6.96 -26.55 0.99
C ALA A 158 -8.36 -26.20 0.42
N ALA A 159 -9.26 -25.77 1.29
CA ALA A 159 -10.49 -25.09 0.91
C ALA A 159 -10.31 -23.56 1.00
N THR A 160 -10.95 -22.83 0.10
CA THR A 160 -10.83 -21.36 0.03
C THR A 160 -11.63 -20.70 1.17
N ASN A 161 -10.94 -19.92 2.00
CA ASN A 161 -11.54 -18.99 2.96
C ASN A 161 -10.97 -17.61 2.70
N VAL A 162 -11.76 -16.69 2.16
CA VAL A 162 -11.27 -15.35 1.78
C VAL A 162 -11.29 -14.37 2.96
N TYR A 163 -12.28 -14.45 3.84
CA TYR A 163 -12.58 -13.38 4.80
C TYR A 163 -11.70 -13.42 6.04
N LYS A 164 -11.46 -14.61 6.57
CA LYS A 164 -10.61 -14.80 7.75
C LYS A 164 -9.14 -14.37 7.52
N PRO A 165 -8.42 -14.84 6.47
CA PRO A 165 -7.03 -14.42 6.28
C PRO A 165 -6.91 -12.92 6.01
N LEU A 166 -7.88 -12.32 5.33
CA LEU A 166 -7.91 -10.88 5.12
C LEU A 166 -8.16 -10.12 6.43
N THR A 167 -9.09 -10.59 7.26
CA THR A 167 -9.36 -10.04 8.61
C THR A 167 -8.09 -10.07 9.47
N GLU A 168 -7.38 -11.19 9.50
CA GLU A 168 -6.12 -11.32 10.24
C GLU A 168 -5.03 -10.38 9.72
N ALA A 169 -4.90 -10.26 8.39
CA ALA A 169 -3.92 -9.35 7.78
C ALA A 169 -4.20 -7.88 8.07
N VAL A 170 -5.47 -7.46 8.02
CA VAL A 170 -5.89 -6.08 8.34
C VAL A 170 -5.66 -5.80 9.82
N ASN A 171 -6.06 -6.71 10.72
CA ASN A 171 -5.80 -6.59 12.14
C ASN A 171 -4.29 -6.51 12.46
N PHE A 172 -3.47 -7.29 11.76
CA PHE A 172 -2.02 -7.27 11.93
C PHE A 172 -1.39 -5.94 11.53
N LEU A 173 -1.86 -5.33 10.45
CA LEU A 173 -1.40 -4.02 9.97
C LEU A 173 -2.09 -2.84 10.67
N SER A 174 -3.07 -3.07 11.55
CA SER A 174 -3.88 -2.00 12.15
C SER A 174 -3.12 -1.08 13.10
N GLU A 175 -3.54 0.18 13.16
CA GLU A 175 -2.94 1.19 14.06
C GLU A 175 -3.12 0.84 15.53
N GLN A 176 -4.20 0.14 15.86
CA GLN A 176 -4.49 -0.32 17.22
C GLN A 176 -3.38 -1.21 17.79
N ARG A 177 -2.66 -1.96 16.94
CA ARG A 177 -1.50 -2.74 17.37
C ARG A 177 -0.27 -1.88 17.67
N GLY A 178 -0.18 -0.68 17.09
CA GLY A 178 0.88 0.27 17.35
C GLY A 178 2.28 -0.20 16.96
N ASP A 179 2.41 -1.07 15.95
CA ASP A 179 3.71 -1.57 15.49
C ASP A 179 4.54 -0.42 14.92
N PRO A 180 5.74 -0.13 15.48
CA PRO A 180 6.55 1.02 15.07
C PRO A 180 7.05 0.93 13.61
N ARG A 181 7.03 -0.26 13.00
CA ARG A 181 7.38 -0.43 11.58
C ARG A 181 6.33 0.16 10.65
N PHE A 182 5.06 0.09 11.04
CA PHE A 182 3.92 0.57 10.25
C PHE A 182 3.50 1.98 10.66
N TYR A 183 3.66 2.30 11.95
CA TYR A 183 3.26 3.57 12.55
C TYR A 183 4.44 4.22 13.29
N PRO A 184 5.50 4.64 12.55
CA PRO A 184 6.67 5.25 13.15
C PRO A 184 6.29 6.56 13.86
N LYS A 185 6.73 6.69 15.11
CA LYS A 185 6.53 7.89 15.93
C LYS A 185 7.82 8.71 15.94
N LYS A 186 7.69 10.01 16.17
CA LYS A 186 8.84 10.87 16.43
C LYS A 186 9.56 10.41 17.69
N GLU A 187 10.87 10.25 17.62
CA GLU A 187 11.68 10.00 18.82
C GLU A 187 11.88 11.29 19.61
N LYS A 188 12.08 12.41 18.91
CA LYS A 188 12.27 13.74 19.50
C LYS A 188 11.31 14.75 18.90
N PHE A 189 10.82 15.68 19.71
CA PHE A 189 9.82 16.67 19.27
C PHE A 189 10.32 17.60 18.15
N TRP A 190 11.64 17.80 18.06
CA TRP A 190 12.28 18.60 17.01
C TRP A 190 12.42 17.89 15.66
N GLN A 191 12.26 16.57 15.60
CA GLN A 191 12.38 15.83 14.35
C GLN A 191 11.11 16.01 13.49
N PRO A 192 11.26 16.00 12.15
CA PRO A 192 10.11 15.94 11.25
C PRO A 192 9.33 14.64 11.52
N GLN A 193 8.02 14.66 11.26
CA GLN A 193 7.21 13.44 11.39
C GLN A 193 7.74 12.41 10.38
N PRO A 194 8.10 11.19 10.81
CA PRO A 194 8.51 10.16 9.88
C PRO A 194 7.40 9.91 8.85
N GLN A 195 7.77 9.73 7.59
CA GLN A 195 6.82 9.36 6.56
C GLN A 195 6.25 7.98 6.90
N GLN A 196 4.93 7.88 7.00
CA GLN A 196 4.28 6.59 7.17
C GLN A 196 4.44 5.76 5.88
N PRO A 197 4.76 4.47 5.99
CA PRO A 197 4.85 3.61 4.83
C PRO A 197 3.47 3.37 4.22
N ARG A 198 3.43 2.98 2.94
CA ARG A 198 2.23 2.46 2.30
C ARG A 198 1.94 1.06 2.84
N LEU A 199 0.77 0.86 3.43
CA LEU A 199 0.33 -0.46 3.89
C LEU A 199 -0.63 -1.03 2.85
N SER A 200 -0.33 -2.22 2.33
CA SER A 200 -1.17 -2.86 1.33
C SER A 200 -1.28 -4.35 1.51
N ILE A 201 -2.47 -4.86 1.17
CA ILE A 201 -2.75 -6.29 1.10
C ILE A 201 -3.17 -6.59 -0.33
N ILE A 202 -2.52 -7.57 -0.96
CA ILE A 202 -2.90 -8.07 -2.28
C ILE A 202 -3.48 -9.47 -2.07
N LEU A 203 -4.80 -9.59 -2.21
CA LEU A 203 -5.51 -10.86 -2.14
C LEU A 203 -5.54 -11.52 -3.52
N LEU A 204 -4.90 -12.68 -3.66
CA LEU A 204 -4.92 -13.50 -4.87
C LEU A 204 -5.68 -14.80 -4.57
N SER A 205 -6.85 -14.94 -5.19
CA SER A 205 -7.75 -16.08 -5.00
C SER A 205 -8.31 -16.54 -6.34
N ASP A 206 -8.41 -17.86 -6.54
CA ASP A 206 -9.03 -18.46 -7.73
C ASP A 206 -10.44 -19.00 -7.49
N GLY A 207 -10.94 -18.85 -6.26
CA GLY A 207 -12.27 -19.27 -5.83
C GLY A 207 -12.98 -18.21 -5.00
N TYR A 208 -14.08 -18.61 -4.37
CA TYR A 208 -14.92 -17.77 -3.50
C TYR A 208 -14.91 -18.29 -2.06
N HIS A 209 -15.50 -17.51 -1.14
CA HIS A 209 -15.67 -17.93 0.25
C HIS A 209 -16.66 -19.11 0.34
N SER A 210 -16.15 -20.32 0.58
CA SER A 210 -16.96 -21.55 0.61
C SER A 210 -17.12 -22.16 2.01
N THR A 211 -16.61 -21.51 3.06
CA THR A 211 -16.55 -22.09 4.41
C THR A 211 -17.75 -21.77 5.32
N SER A 212 -18.63 -20.84 4.93
CA SER A 212 -19.81 -20.51 5.73
C SER A 212 -20.89 -21.58 5.61
N ALA A 213 -21.50 -21.95 6.74
CA ALA A 213 -22.55 -22.96 6.80
C ALA A 213 -23.86 -22.54 6.10
N THR A 214 -24.15 -21.23 6.06
CA THR A 214 -25.32 -20.64 5.38
C THR A 214 -24.95 -19.33 4.69
N LYS A 215 -25.83 -18.84 3.80
CA LYS A 215 -25.66 -17.54 3.15
C LYS A 215 -25.71 -16.38 4.16
N GLU A 216 -26.57 -16.49 5.17
CA GLU A 216 -26.71 -15.47 6.21
C GLU A 216 -25.45 -15.38 7.08
N ALA A 217 -24.83 -16.52 7.40
CA ALA A 217 -23.55 -16.54 8.11
C ALA A 217 -22.44 -15.89 7.27
N GLU A 218 -22.41 -16.18 5.97
CA GLU A 218 -21.45 -15.56 5.03
C GLU A 218 -21.61 -14.04 4.94
N GLU A 219 -22.85 -13.54 4.85
CA GLU A 219 -23.12 -12.11 4.83
C GLU A 219 -22.68 -11.44 6.14
N GLN A 220 -22.88 -12.09 7.29
CA GLN A 220 -22.43 -11.57 8.58
C GLN A 220 -20.90 -11.48 8.67
N GLU A 221 -20.19 -12.51 8.18
CA GLU A 221 -18.73 -12.50 8.10
C GLU A 221 -18.25 -11.38 7.16
N PHE A 222 -18.90 -11.22 6.01
CA PHE A 222 -18.58 -10.18 5.04
C PHE A 222 -18.80 -8.77 5.61
N GLU A 223 -19.95 -8.52 6.25
CA GLU A 223 -20.24 -7.23 6.89
C GLU A 223 -19.31 -6.92 8.07
N THR A 224 -18.80 -7.95 8.75
CA THR A 224 -17.77 -7.79 9.80
C THR A 224 -16.45 -7.36 9.18
N LEU A 225 -16.02 -8.01 8.11
CA LEU A 225 -14.84 -7.61 7.34
C LEU A 225 -14.96 -6.18 6.81
N LYS A 226 -16.11 -5.82 6.22
CA LYS A 226 -16.38 -4.47 5.70
C LYS A 226 -16.21 -3.39 6.76
N ARG A 227 -16.73 -3.62 7.96
CA ARG A 227 -16.56 -2.71 9.10
C ARG A 227 -15.08 -2.58 9.48
N LEU A 228 -14.35 -3.68 9.53
CA LEU A 228 -12.94 -3.67 9.88
C LEU A 228 -12.09 -2.88 8.86
N ILE A 229 -12.25 -3.15 7.56
CA ILE A 229 -11.47 -2.47 6.52
C ILE A 229 -11.83 -0.99 6.39
N LYS A 230 -13.10 -0.62 6.65
CA LYS A 230 -13.54 0.78 6.61
C LYS A 230 -12.96 1.60 7.76
N VAL A 231 -12.74 1.00 8.93
CA VAL A 231 -12.13 1.67 10.09
C VAL A 231 -10.62 1.82 9.92
N ASN A 232 -9.98 0.96 9.11
CA ASN A 232 -8.55 1.02 8.82
C ASN A 232 -8.31 1.52 7.37
N ASP A 233 -8.81 2.72 7.08
CA ASP A 233 -8.78 3.33 5.74
C ASP A 233 -7.38 3.65 5.20
N ASN A 234 -6.36 3.59 6.05
CA ASN A 234 -4.96 3.74 5.70
C ASN A 234 -4.34 2.45 5.09
N ILE A 235 -5.06 1.31 5.14
CA ILE A 235 -4.63 0.02 4.57
C ILE A 235 -5.37 -0.21 3.25
N ILE A 236 -4.63 -0.31 2.15
CA ILE A 236 -5.22 -0.50 0.81
C ILE A 236 -5.26 -1.99 0.46
N VAL A 237 -6.45 -2.51 0.19
CA VAL A 237 -6.65 -3.91 -0.24
C VAL A 237 -6.87 -3.96 -1.75
N HIS A 238 -5.94 -4.57 -2.48
CA HIS A 238 -6.13 -4.94 -3.89
C HIS A 238 -6.59 -6.40 -3.97
N THR A 239 -7.50 -6.69 -4.89
CA THR A 239 -8.04 -8.04 -5.08
C THR A 239 -7.81 -8.53 -6.50
N LEU A 240 -7.38 -9.78 -6.61
CA LEU A 240 -7.00 -10.43 -7.86
C LEU A 240 -7.67 -11.79 -7.96
N GLY A 241 -8.75 -11.84 -8.72
CA GLY A 241 -9.42 -13.08 -9.08
C GLY A 241 -8.63 -13.83 -10.15
N TYR A 242 -8.21 -15.06 -9.88
CA TYR A 242 -7.48 -15.88 -10.85
C TYR A 242 -8.40 -16.91 -11.50
N GLY A 243 -9.02 -16.55 -12.62
CA GLY A 243 -9.92 -17.43 -13.33
C GLY A 243 -10.66 -16.71 -14.45
N LEU A 244 -11.68 -17.39 -14.97
CA LEU A 244 -12.55 -16.82 -15.99
C LEU A 244 -13.42 -15.72 -15.40
N LYS A 245 -13.64 -14.66 -16.17
CA LYS A 245 -14.65 -13.65 -15.81
C LYS A 245 -16.05 -14.26 -15.84
N PRO A 246 -17.03 -13.70 -15.10
CA PRO A 246 -18.41 -14.20 -15.13
C PRO A 246 -19.02 -14.39 -16.52
N ARG A 247 -18.72 -13.50 -17.48
CA ARG A 247 -19.13 -13.61 -18.90
C ARG A 247 -18.42 -14.75 -19.63
N GLU A 248 -17.12 -14.89 -19.42
CA GLU A 248 -16.31 -15.93 -20.07
C GLU A 248 -16.72 -17.31 -19.55
N LEU A 249 -17.04 -17.41 -18.26
CA LEU A 249 -17.58 -18.62 -17.63
C LEU A 249 -18.98 -18.96 -18.18
N ALA A 250 -19.87 -17.96 -18.31
CA ALA A 250 -21.19 -18.14 -18.89
C ALA A 250 -21.13 -18.68 -20.32
N GLU A 251 -20.27 -18.10 -21.18
CA GLU A 251 -20.08 -18.57 -22.55
C GLU A 251 -19.49 -19.98 -22.60
N LYS A 252 -18.55 -20.32 -21.71
CA LYS A 252 -17.99 -21.68 -21.63
C LYS A 252 -19.06 -22.75 -21.38
N TYR A 253 -20.07 -22.47 -20.57
CA TYR A 253 -21.12 -23.42 -20.19
C TYR A 253 -22.43 -23.29 -20.99
N LYS A 254 -22.45 -22.45 -22.02
CA LYS A 254 -23.63 -22.26 -22.90
C LYS A 254 -24.10 -23.55 -23.56
N ASN A 255 -23.15 -24.39 -23.99
CA ASN A 255 -23.44 -25.71 -24.57
C ASN A 255 -23.98 -26.72 -23.53
N ASN A 256 -23.83 -26.45 -22.23
CA ASN A 256 -24.47 -27.19 -21.14
C ASN A 256 -25.82 -26.56 -20.73
N GLY A 257 -26.42 -25.76 -21.62
CA GLY A 257 -27.71 -25.11 -21.37
C GLY A 257 -27.64 -23.93 -20.42
N PHE A 258 -26.46 -23.36 -20.14
CA PHE A 258 -26.35 -22.10 -19.41
C PHE A 258 -26.91 -20.95 -20.25
N SER A 259 -27.91 -20.25 -19.71
CA SER A 259 -28.74 -19.28 -20.44
C SER A 259 -28.50 -17.82 -20.03
N LYS A 260 -27.85 -17.58 -18.89
CA LYS A 260 -27.56 -16.21 -18.41
C LYS A 260 -26.35 -15.62 -19.13
N GLN A 261 -26.30 -14.29 -19.19
CA GLN A 261 -25.17 -13.54 -19.77
C GLN A 261 -23.93 -13.55 -18.86
N GLU A 262 -24.12 -13.59 -17.54
CA GLU A 262 -23.06 -13.65 -16.54
C GLU A 262 -23.39 -14.72 -15.49
N ALA A 263 -22.38 -15.50 -15.10
CA ALA A 263 -22.51 -16.45 -14.02
C ALA A 263 -22.54 -15.74 -12.65
N THR A 264 -23.53 -16.06 -11.83
CA THR A 264 -23.64 -15.55 -10.46
C THR A 264 -23.44 -16.67 -9.45
N ARG A 265 -23.35 -16.32 -8.16
CA ARG A 265 -23.14 -17.29 -7.09
C ARG A 265 -24.29 -18.31 -6.98
N GLU A 266 -25.51 -17.95 -7.37
CA GLU A 266 -26.65 -18.89 -7.42
C GLU A 266 -26.49 -19.98 -8.48
N ASP A 267 -25.62 -19.76 -9.46
CA ASP A 267 -25.38 -20.69 -10.57
C ASP A 267 -24.33 -21.75 -10.21
N VAL A 268 -23.64 -21.58 -9.09
CA VAL A 268 -22.61 -22.51 -8.65
C VAL A 268 -23.23 -23.85 -8.24
N PHE A 269 -22.63 -24.94 -8.72
CA PHE A 269 -22.97 -26.30 -8.35
C PHE A 269 -21.85 -26.94 -7.53
N TYR A 270 -22.21 -27.34 -6.32
CA TYR A 270 -21.36 -28.07 -5.40
C TYR A 270 -21.37 -29.55 -5.77
N THR A 271 -20.18 -30.09 -6.04
CA THR A 271 -20.04 -31.50 -6.40
C THR A 271 -19.91 -32.36 -5.15
N GLU A 272 -20.91 -32.35 -4.26
CA GLU A 272 -20.94 -33.27 -3.13
C GLU A 272 -21.33 -34.68 -3.58
N GLY A 273 -20.52 -35.68 -3.24
CA GLY A 273 -20.92 -37.10 -3.30
C GLY A 273 -20.74 -37.81 -4.65
N GLY A 274 -19.84 -37.37 -5.53
CA GLY A 274 -19.46 -38.17 -6.71
C GLY A 274 -20.47 -38.15 -7.86
N LYS A 275 -21.44 -37.22 -7.86
CA LYS A 275 -22.26 -36.93 -9.04
C LYS A 275 -21.36 -36.35 -10.14
N LYS A 276 -21.04 -37.17 -11.15
CA LYS A 276 -20.10 -36.82 -12.24
C LYS A 276 -20.63 -35.80 -13.26
N LYS A 277 -21.93 -35.46 -13.25
CA LYS A 277 -22.55 -34.64 -14.30
C LYS A 277 -23.06 -33.32 -13.76
N LEU A 278 -22.49 -32.23 -14.27
CA LEU A 278 -22.91 -30.85 -14.03
C LEU A 278 -24.36 -30.66 -14.54
N PRO A 279 -25.32 -30.23 -13.70
CA PRO A 279 -26.69 -29.96 -14.13
C PRO A 279 -26.75 -28.84 -15.19
N PRO A 280 -27.83 -28.79 -16.01
CA PRO A 280 -28.05 -27.66 -16.90
C PRO A 280 -28.23 -26.36 -16.10
N ASN A 281 -27.85 -25.22 -16.69
CA ASN A 281 -27.84 -23.90 -16.03
C ASN A 281 -26.98 -23.80 -14.77
N LYS A 282 -25.95 -24.64 -14.63
CA LYS A 282 -25.00 -24.56 -13.50
C LYS A 282 -23.55 -24.48 -13.97
N VAL A 283 -22.70 -23.91 -13.12
CA VAL A 283 -21.25 -23.84 -13.30
C VAL A 283 -20.52 -24.55 -12.14
N PRO A 284 -19.35 -25.18 -12.37
CA PRO A 284 -18.58 -25.78 -11.28
C PRO A 284 -18.04 -24.74 -10.30
N GLU A 285 -18.12 -25.03 -9.00
CA GLU A 285 -17.54 -24.21 -7.91
C GLU A 285 -16.07 -23.87 -8.15
N GLU A 286 -15.30 -24.87 -8.56
CA GLU A 286 -13.86 -24.80 -8.83
C GLU A 286 -13.42 -23.88 -9.99
N GLU A 287 -14.37 -23.31 -10.74
CA GLU A 287 -14.11 -22.33 -11.80
C GLU A 287 -14.77 -20.97 -11.54
N PHE A 288 -15.54 -20.84 -10.45
CA PHE A 288 -16.26 -19.63 -10.11
C PHE A 288 -15.43 -18.74 -9.18
N VAL A 289 -15.27 -17.48 -9.58
CA VAL A 289 -14.68 -16.42 -8.76
C VAL A 289 -15.77 -15.42 -8.42
N ASP A 290 -15.97 -15.15 -7.13
CA ASP A 290 -16.98 -14.19 -6.65
C ASP A 290 -16.49 -12.74 -6.86
N ARG A 291 -16.65 -12.27 -8.11
CA ARG A 291 -16.23 -10.94 -8.54
C ARG A 291 -16.79 -9.84 -7.67
N ASP A 292 -18.08 -9.90 -7.35
CA ASP A 292 -18.78 -8.81 -6.70
C ASP A 292 -18.25 -8.60 -5.27
N ARG A 293 -18.03 -9.70 -4.53
CA ARG A 293 -17.44 -9.64 -3.19
C ARG A 293 -16.01 -9.10 -3.20
N ILE A 294 -15.15 -9.61 -4.09
CA ILE A 294 -13.76 -9.14 -4.14
C ILE A 294 -13.63 -7.70 -4.68
N ASP A 295 -14.54 -7.27 -5.55
CA ASP A 295 -14.62 -5.90 -6.04
C ASP A 295 -15.00 -4.94 -4.92
N GLU A 296 -16.04 -5.28 -4.17
CA GLU A 296 -16.51 -4.48 -3.05
C GLU A 296 -15.44 -4.31 -1.96
N ILE A 297 -14.71 -5.39 -1.61
CA ILE A 297 -13.57 -5.33 -0.66
C ILE A 297 -12.54 -4.30 -1.11
N SER A 298 -12.12 -4.36 -2.38
CA SER A 298 -11.09 -3.44 -2.87
C SER A 298 -11.58 -1.99 -2.91
N ARG A 299 -12.83 -1.78 -3.35
CA ARG A 299 -13.44 -0.47 -3.50
C ARG A 299 -13.58 0.27 -2.17
N ILE A 300 -13.93 -0.43 -1.08
CA ILE A 300 -14.07 0.18 0.25
C ILE A 300 -12.75 0.80 0.73
N THR A 301 -11.62 0.20 0.37
CA THR A 301 -10.28 0.68 0.76
C THR A 301 -9.63 1.56 -0.30
N GLY A 302 -10.33 1.89 -1.40
CA GLY A 302 -9.76 2.64 -2.53
C GLY A 302 -8.70 1.86 -3.33
N GLY A 303 -8.67 0.53 -3.17
CA GLY A 303 -7.87 -0.40 -3.94
C GLY A 303 -8.46 -0.71 -5.32
N ILE A 304 -7.89 -1.71 -5.99
CA ILE A 304 -8.25 -2.09 -7.36
C ILE A 304 -8.56 -3.58 -7.39
N CYS A 305 -9.69 -3.93 -8.01
CA CYS A 305 -10.05 -5.30 -8.35
C CYS A 305 -9.70 -5.63 -9.80
N LYS A 306 -9.10 -6.80 -10.01
CA LYS A 306 -8.84 -7.36 -11.34
C LYS A 306 -9.19 -8.83 -11.37
N ILE A 307 -9.64 -9.30 -12.53
CA ILE A 307 -9.79 -10.73 -12.83
C ILE A 307 -8.85 -11.06 -13.98
N SER A 308 -8.03 -12.07 -13.77
CA SER A 308 -7.02 -12.54 -14.73
C SER A 308 -7.28 -13.99 -15.08
N GLY A 309 -7.46 -14.26 -16.38
CA GLY A 309 -7.70 -15.61 -16.89
C GLY A 309 -6.43 -16.47 -16.97
N ASP A 310 -5.24 -15.87 -16.97
CA ASP A 310 -3.95 -16.55 -17.09
C ASP A 310 -2.83 -15.77 -16.37
N ALA A 311 -1.65 -16.37 -16.28
CA ALA A 311 -0.49 -15.80 -15.60
C ALA A 311 0.01 -14.48 -16.22
N GLN A 312 -0.15 -14.30 -17.54
CA GLN A 312 0.29 -13.09 -18.23
C GLN A 312 -0.63 -11.91 -17.92
N ALA A 313 -1.95 -12.13 -17.92
CA ALA A 313 -2.94 -11.15 -17.47
C ALA A 313 -2.76 -10.82 -15.99
N LEU A 314 -2.36 -11.81 -15.19
CA LEU A 314 -2.06 -11.65 -13.77
C LEU A 314 -0.87 -10.72 -13.55
N GLY A 315 0.25 -10.92 -14.27
CA GLY A 315 1.41 -10.03 -14.23
C GLY A 315 1.07 -8.58 -14.63
N LYS A 316 0.24 -8.39 -15.67
CA LYS A 316 -0.25 -7.05 -16.06
C LYS A 316 -1.09 -6.40 -14.94
N SER A 317 -1.94 -7.17 -14.28
CA SER A 317 -2.76 -6.67 -13.16
C SER A 317 -1.89 -6.27 -11.95
N LEU A 318 -0.90 -7.09 -11.61
CA LEU A 318 0.07 -6.78 -10.55
C LEU A 318 0.88 -5.52 -10.88
N LYS A 319 1.23 -5.28 -12.14
CA LYS A 319 1.86 -4.02 -12.55
C LYS A 319 0.96 -2.81 -12.29
N VAL A 320 -0.34 -2.92 -12.57
CA VAL A 320 -1.31 -1.86 -12.25
C VAL A 320 -1.38 -1.62 -10.73
N PHE A 321 -1.31 -2.67 -9.91
CA PHE A 321 -1.25 -2.52 -8.46
C PHE A 321 0.04 -1.84 -8.00
N LEU A 322 1.18 -2.19 -8.60
CA LEU A 322 2.44 -1.52 -8.31
C LEU A 322 2.38 -0.02 -8.63
N ASP A 323 1.77 0.34 -9.76
CA ASP A 323 1.52 1.73 -10.13
C ASP A 323 0.53 2.42 -9.18
N ALA A 324 -0.42 1.69 -8.59
CA ALA A 324 -1.32 2.24 -7.58
C ALA A 324 -0.62 2.43 -6.22
N LEU A 325 0.41 1.66 -5.93
CA LEU A 325 1.16 1.78 -4.67
C LEU A 325 2.28 2.81 -4.75
N LEU A 326 3.03 2.83 -5.85
CA LEU A 326 4.27 3.58 -6.01
C LEU A 326 4.24 4.54 -7.22
N GLY A 327 3.08 4.77 -7.83
CA GLY A 327 2.90 5.61 -9.02
C GLY A 327 2.77 7.11 -8.73
N GLU A 328 3.55 7.64 -7.81
CA GLU A 328 3.43 9.03 -7.37
C GLU A 328 4.35 9.97 -8.17
N TYR A 329 3.80 11.06 -8.68
CA TYR A 329 4.57 12.20 -9.17
C TYR A 329 5.04 13.07 -7.99
N GLU A 330 6.19 13.71 -8.15
CA GLU A 330 6.71 14.66 -7.17
C GLU A 330 6.85 16.04 -7.83
N ILE A 331 6.34 17.08 -7.18
CA ILE A 331 6.55 18.47 -7.59
C ILE A 331 7.12 19.22 -6.39
N THR A 332 8.21 19.95 -6.62
CA THR A 332 8.81 20.85 -5.63
C THR A 332 8.69 22.30 -6.10
N TYR A 333 8.31 23.20 -5.20
CA TYR A 333 8.15 24.62 -5.52
C TYR A 333 8.35 25.50 -4.28
N ASN A 334 8.55 26.80 -4.49
CA ASN A 334 8.58 27.79 -3.41
C ASN A 334 7.18 28.34 -3.21
N ASP A 335 6.72 28.42 -1.96
CA ASP A 335 5.44 29.03 -1.64
C ASP A 335 5.40 30.49 -2.17
N PRO A 336 4.35 30.89 -2.92
CA PRO A 336 4.25 32.26 -3.44
C PRO A 336 4.14 33.31 -2.33
N ASN A 337 3.63 32.93 -1.15
CA ASN A 337 3.51 33.80 0.01
C ASN A 337 3.92 33.03 1.28
N PRO A 338 5.23 32.90 1.56
CA PRO A 338 5.77 32.00 2.59
C PRO A 338 5.60 32.57 4.01
N ILE A 339 4.36 32.67 4.49
CA ILE A 339 4.08 33.13 5.86
C ILE A 339 4.34 31.98 6.84
N ARG A 340 5.41 32.11 7.62
CA ARG A 340 5.79 31.07 8.60
C ARG A 340 4.70 30.88 9.65
N ALA A 341 4.56 29.64 10.12
CA ALA A 341 3.54 29.19 11.07
C ALA A 341 2.09 29.24 10.57
N GLU A 342 1.82 29.87 9.41
CA GLU A 342 0.50 29.90 8.81
C GLU A 342 0.18 28.58 8.10
N ARG A 343 -1.12 28.26 8.03
CA ARG A 343 -1.62 27.08 7.33
C ARG A 343 -1.92 27.47 5.88
N HIS A 344 -1.09 26.96 4.97
CA HIS A 344 -1.29 27.09 3.53
C HIS A 344 -2.07 25.88 3.01
N GLN A 345 -2.77 26.05 1.88
CA GLN A 345 -3.48 24.97 1.21
C GLN A 345 -3.02 24.86 -0.24
N VAL A 346 -2.55 23.68 -0.63
CA VAL A 346 -2.18 23.36 -2.01
C VAL A 346 -3.28 22.57 -2.71
N GLN A 347 -3.52 22.90 -3.97
CA GLN A 347 -4.35 22.15 -4.90
C GLN A 347 -3.59 21.91 -6.20
N VAL A 348 -3.89 20.79 -6.86
CA VAL A 348 -3.32 20.46 -8.17
C VAL A 348 -4.46 20.23 -9.14
N LYS A 349 -4.32 20.79 -10.35
CA LYS A 349 -5.14 20.46 -11.51
C LYS A 349 -4.28 19.70 -12.51
N VAL A 350 -4.82 18.65 -13.09
CA VAL A 350 -4.16 17.86 -14.14
C VAL A 350 -4.96 18.01 -15.43
N ASP A 351 -4.28 18.36 -16.51
CA ASP A 351 -4.87 18.47 -17.84
C ASP A 351 -4.50 17.26 -18.69
N SER A 352 -5.42 16.31 -18.84
CA SER A 352 -5.26 15.09 -19.64
C SER A 352 -6.62 14.53 -20.05
N ARG A 353 -6.70 13.91 -21.24
CA ARG A 353 -7.96 13.45 -21.85
C ARG A 353 -8.76 12.44 -21.01
N HIS A 354 -8.09 11.71 -20.11
CA HIS A 354 -8.69 10.62 -19.32
C HIS A 354 -8.66 10.89 -17.81
N VAL A 355 -8.39 12.13 -17.41
CA VAL A 355 -8.31 12.56 -16.01
C VAL A 355 -9.26 13.72 -15.81
N SER A 356 -9.93 13.77 -14.65
CA SER A 356 -10.74 14.93 -14.31
C SER A 356 -9.90 16.21 -14.34
N THR A 357 -10.39 17.23 -15.05
CA THR A 357 -9.75 18.55 -15.09
C THR A 357 -10.08 19.45 -13.89
N GLU A 358 -10.80 18.90 -12.90
CA GLU A 358 -11.09 19.59 -11.65
C GLU A 358 -9.85 19.71 -10.76
N ARG A 359 -9.86 20.71 -9.87
CA ARG A 359 -8.79 20.84 -8.87
C ARG A 359 -8.96 19.74 -7.82
N SER A 360 -7.83 19.19 -7.37
CA SER A 360 -7.82 18.28 -6.23
C SER A 360 -8.39 18.93 -4.98
N GLU A 361 -8.83 18.12 -4.03
CA GLU A 361 -9.12 18.59 -2.68
C GLU A 361 -7.92 19.36 -2.09
N PRO A 362 -8.16 20.46 -1.35
CA PRO A 362 -7.09 21.24 -0.73
C PRO A 362 -6.31 20.42 0.29
N LYS A 363 -4.99 20.30 0.11
CA LYS A 363 -4.09 19.67 1.08
C LYS A 363 -3.38 20.73 1.91
N PRO A 364 -3.51 20.73 3.24
CA PRO A 364 -2.86 21.71 4.09
C PRO A 364 -1.37 21.39 4.30
N TYR A 365 -0.55 22.42 4.42
CA TYR A 365 0.82 22.34 4.94
C TYR A 365 1.15 23.59 5.76
N ARG A 366 2.26 23.55 6.50
CA ARG A 366 2.77 24.67 7.31
C ARG A 366 4.26 24.82 7.12
N ILE A 367 4.70 26.04 6.88
CA ILE A 367 6.11 26.40 6.90
C ILE A 367 6.51 26.59 8.37
N THR A 368 7.61 25.97 8.79
CA THR A 368 8.05 26.00 10.19
C THR A 368 8.36 27.42 10.68
N SER A 369 7.93 27.75 11.89
CA SER A 369 8.12 29.07 12.52
C SER A 369 9.59 29.47 12.66
N PHE A 370 10.44 28.51 13.00
CA PHE A 370 11.88 28.69 13.08
C PHE A 370 12.53 28.21 11.78
N GLY A 371 12.73 29.12 10.84
CA GLY A 371 13.70 28.91 9.77
C GLY A 371 15.08 28.88 10.41
N TRP A 372 15.76 27.75 10.27
CA TRP A 372 17.11 27.46 10.74
C TRP A 372 17.21 27.17 12.25
N SER A 373 17.38 25.89 12.57
CA SER A 373 18.42 25.59 13.55
C SER A 373 19.73 26.05 12.92
N LEU A 374 20.31 27.16 13.37
CA LEU A 374 21.68 27.53 13.02
C LEU A 374 22.55 26.26 13.02
N PRO A 375 23.36 26.00 11.98
CA PRO A 375 24.26 24.86 11.93
C PRO A 375 24.96 24.68 13.27
N LEU A 376 25.13 23.44 13.72
CA LEU A 376 25.72 23.13 15.03
C LEU A 376 27.01 23.94 15.33
N PRO A 377 27.91 24.19 14.35
CA PRO A 377 29.08 25.04 14.55
C PRO A 377 28.72 26.48 14.95
N ILE A 378 27.70 27.07 14.33
CA ILE A 378 27.27 28.46 14.60
C ILE A 378 26.54 28.55 15.95
N ARG A 379 25.81 27.51 16.34
CA ARG A 379 25.24 27.41 17.70
C ARG A 379 26.33 27.33 18.75
N LEU A 380 27.38 26.54 18.50
CA LEU A 380 28.51 26.43 19.43
C LEU A 380 29.26 27.75 19.56
N THR A 381 29.50 28.47 18.45
CA THR A 381 30.19 29.76 18.50
C THR A 381 29.35 30.83 19.19
N MET A 382 28.04 30.88 18.95
CA MET A 382 27.15 31.76 19.70
C MET A 382 27.16 31.41 21.19
N PHE A 383 27.03 30.13 21.55
CA PHE A 383 27.03 29.70 22.94
C PHE A 383 28.34 30.02 23.66
N LEU A 384 29.50 29.72 23.03
CA LEU A 384 30.80 30.12 23.56
C LEU A 384 30.95 31.64 23.66
N GLY A 385 30.52 32.38 22.63
CA GLY A 385 30.58 33.84 22.61
C GLY A 385 29.77 34.45 23.75
N THR A 386 28.56 33.95 23.99
CA THR A 386 27.74 34.38 25.13
C THR A 386 28.39 34.03 26.47
N PHE A 387 28.97 32.83 26.60
CA PHE A 387 29.69 32.43 27.81
C PHE A 387 30.90 33.33 28.09
N VAL A 388 31.65 33.72 27.05
CA VAL A 388 32.78 34.65 27.17
C VAL A 388 32.30 36.04 27.55
N VAL A 389 31.24 36.55 26.93
CA VAL A 389 30.69 37.88 27.26
C VAL A 389 30.14 37.91 28.69
N MET A 390 29.42 36.89 29.14
CA MET A 390 28.93 36.81 30.52
C MET A 390 30.05 36.56 31.53
N GLY A 391 31.01 35.70 31.21
CA GLY A 391 32.14 35.38 32.09
C GLY A 391 33.10 36.57 32.23
N VAL A 392 33.56 37.13 31.12
CA VAL A 392 34.49 38.26 31.12
C VAL A 392 33.76 39.55 31.52
N GLY A 393 32.59 39.83 30.95
CA GLY A 393 31.82 41.03 31.25
C GLY A 393 31.17 41.02 32.64
N GLY A 394 30.90 39.85 33.22
CA GLY A 394 30.33 39.71 34.55
C GLY A 394 31.38 39.53 35.66
N ALA A 395 32.31 38.57 35.51
CA ALA A 395 33.21 38.22 36.61
C ALA A 395 34.41 39.17 36.73
N VAL A 396 34.93 39.72 35.62
CA VAL A 396 36.13 40.58 35.67
C VAL A 396 35.86 41.92 36.36
N PRO A 397 34.76 42.64 36.09
CA PRO A 397 34.46 43.87 36.83
C PRO A 397 34.27 43.63 38.32
N PHE A 398 33.59 42.54 38.70
CA PHE A 398 33.41 42.17 40.11
C PHE A 398 34.72 41.76 40.79
N TYR A 399 35.60 41.07 40.09
CA TYR A 399 36.93 40.72 40.60
C TYR A 399 37.81 41.96 40.79
N LEU A 400 37.82 42.88 39.81
CA LEU A 400 38.56 44.14 39.90
C LEU A 400 38.00 45.06 41.00
N TRP A 401 36.68 45.12 41.16
CA TRP A 401 36.05 45.85 42.25
C TRP A 401 36.38 45.22 43.60
N GLY A 402 36.33 43.89 43.74
CA GLY A 402 36.75 43.20 44.95
C GLY A 402 38.23 43.43 45.31
N GLN A 403 39.12 43.52 44.31
CA GLN A 403 40.53 43.87 44.49
C GLN A 403 40.70 45.34 44.92
N TYR A 404 39.89 46.25 44.36
CA TYR A 404 39.89 47.66 44.73
C TYR A 404 39.45 47.87 46.19
N LEU A 405 38.35 47.26 46.61
CA LEU A 405 37.86 47.31 48.00
C LEU A 405 38.89 46.75 49.00
N LYS A 406 39.59 45.67 48.64
CA LYS A 406 40.67 45.11 49.48
C LYS A 406 41.89 46.02 49.61
N ARG A 407 42.13 46.93 48.66
CA ARG A 407 43.23 47.90 48.74
C ARG A 407 42.85 49.09 49.61
N GLU A 408 41.62 49.58 49.52
CA GLU A 408 41.13 50.64 50.42
C GLU A 408 41.15 50.19 51.88
N GLU A 409 40.85 48.92 52.17
CA GLU A 409 40.88 48.36 53.53
C GLU A 409 42.30 48.15 54.12
N LEU A 410 43.36 48.26 53.29
CA LEU A 410 44.77 48.14 53.68
C LEU A 410 45.50 49.50 53.74
N GLU A 411 44.87 50.58 53.28
CA GLU A 411 45.40 51.95 53.31
C GLU A 411 44.81 52.79 54.46
N ASP A 412 43.83 52.27 55.21
CA ASP A 412 43.43 52.69 56.57
C ASP A 412 44.18 51.86 57.63
#